data_AF-A0AAD9F693-F1
#
_entry.id   AF-A0AAD9F693-F1
#
_cell.length_a   1.000
_cell.length_b   1.000
_cell.length_c   1.000
_cell.angle_alpha   90.00
_cell.angle_beta   90.00
_cell.angle_gamma   90.00
#
_symmetry.space_group_name_H-M   'P 1'
#
loop_
_entity.id
_entity.type
_entity.pdbx_description
1 polymer ?
#
loop_
_entity_poly.entity_id
_entity_poly.type
_entity_poly.pdbx_seq_one_letter_code
_entity_poly.pdbx_strand_id
1 'polypeptide(L)'
;MGLTISSLFDRFFGKKQMRILMVGLDAAGKTTILYKLKLGEIVTTIPTIGFNVETDKIRPLWRHYFQNTQGLIFVVDSNDRERVAESSEELQKMLTEDELKDAVLLVFANKQDLPNALPVSELTEKLGLQALRNKNWHIQSTCATQGSGLYEGLNWLSEALTKN
;
A
#
# COMPACT_ATOMS: atom_id res chain seq x y z
N MET A 1 19.43 -13.57 13.47
CA MET A 1 18.81 -14.30 12.35
C MET A 1 17.66 -13.46 11.84
N GLY A 2 17.91 -12.62 10.83
CA GLY A 2 16.87 -11.75 10.28
C GLY A 2 15.98 -12.56 9.34
N LEU A 3 14.68 -12.59 9.60
CA LEU A 3 13.70 -13.14 8.67
C LEU A 3 13.74 -12.26 7.41
N THR A 4 14.12 -12.83 6.29
CA THR A 4 14.13 -12.12 5.01
C THR A 4 12.70 -11.95 4.53
N ILE A 5 12.41 -10.83 3.86
CA ILE A 5 11.11 -10.61 3.18
C ILE A 5 10.78 -11.81 2.26
N SER A 6 11.80 -12.47 1.72
CA SER A 6 11.65 -13.70 0.94
C SER A 6 10.92 -14.83 1.68
N SER A 7 11.23 -15.07 2.95
CA SER A 7 10.53 -16.08 3.74
C SER A 7 9.05 -15.75 4.00
N LEU A 8 8.68 -14.47 4.02
CA LEU A 8 7.28 -14.06 4.06
C LEU A 8 6.60 -14.34 2.73
N PHE A 9 7.20 -13.94 1.61
CA PHE A 9 6.63 -14.11 0.29
C PHE A 9 6.49 -15.59 -0.09
N ASP A 10 7.45 -16.45 0.25
CA ASP A 10 7.32 -17.90 0.06
C ASP A 10 6.14 -18.47 0.88
N ARG A 11 5.90 -17.93 2.09
CA ARG A 11 4.75 -18.27 2.94
C ARG A 11 3.44 -17.66 2.41
N PHE A 12 3.50 -16.50 1.77
CA PHE A 12 2.40 -15.72 1.20
C PHE A 12 1.88 -16.30 -0.12
N PHE A 13 2.78 -16.72 -1.00
CA PHE A 13 2.50 -17.11 -2.38
C PHE A 13 2.49 -18.63 -2.60
N GLY A 14 2.71 -19.42 -1.54
CA GLY A 14 2.93 -20.86 -1.65
C GLY A 14 1.76 -21.73 -2.16
N LYS A 15 0.50 -21.26 -2.21
CA LYS A 15 -0.63 -22.10 -2.71
C LYS A 15 -1.81 -21.38 -3.40
N LYS A 16 -1.93 -20.05 -3.34
CA LYS A 16 -3.08 -19.30 -3.91
C LYS A 16 -2.57 -18.05 -4.61
N GLN A 17 -2.94 -17.85 -5.88
CA GLN A 17 -2.64 -16.60 -6.56
C GLN A 17 -3.44 -15.46 -5.91
N MET A 18 -2.74 -14.43 -5.46
CA MET A 18 -3.31 -13.24 -4.84
C MET A 18 -3.02 -12.03 -5.72
N ARG A 19 -3.99 -11.15 -5.88
CA ARG A 19 -3.88 -9.86 -6.56
C ARG A 19 -3.87 -8.76 -5.50
N ILE A 20 -2.73 -8.07 -5.44
CA ILE A 20 -2.53 -6.91 -4.58
C ILE A 20 -2.38 -5.68 -5.46
N LEU A 21 -3.12 -4.63 -5.16
CA LEU A 21 -3.04 -3.34 -5.82
C LEU A 21 -2.27 -2.37 -4.92
N MET A 22 -1.19 -1.77 -5.43
CA MET A 22 -0.45 -0.70 -4.72
C MET A 22 -0.67 0.65 -5.41
N VAL A 23 -1.22 1.60 -4.69
CA VAL A 23 -1.64 2.92 -5.18
C VAL A 23 -1.36 4.01 -4.14
N GLY A 24 -1.62 5.26 -4.50
CA GLY A 24 -1.30 6.46 -3.72
C GLY A 24 -0.87 7.59 -4.66
N LEU A 25 -0.75 8.81 -4.13
CA LEU A 25 -0.34 9.97 -4.93
C LEU A 25 1.07 9.80 -5.51
N ASP A 26 1.39 10.57 -6.54
CA ASP A 26 2.75 10.70 -7.06
C ASP A 26 3.74 11.08 -5.95
N ALA A 27 5.00 10.70 -6.13
CA ALA A 27 6.07 10.88 -5.13
C ALA A 27 5.84 10.21 -3.75
N ALA A 28 4.72 9.54 -3.48
CA ALA A 28 4.47 8.87 -2.20
C ALA A 28 5.45 7.72 -1.89
N GLY A 29 6.14 7.18 -2.91
CA GLY A 29 7.21 6.18 -2.74
C GLY A 29 6.86 4.75 -3.18
N LYS A 30 5.75 4.55 -3.90
CA LYS A 30 5.32 3.25 -4.45
C LYS A 30 6.43 2.53 -5.23
N THR A 31 7.07 3.24 -6.16
CA THR A 31 8.16 2.70 -6.99
C THR A 31 9.36 2.30 -6.13
N THR A 32 9.74 3.11 -5.14
CA THR A 32 10.81 2.78 -4.19
C THR A 32 10.50 1.51 -3.40
N ILE A 33 9.26 1.35 -2.94
CA ILE A 33 8.81 0.12 -2.26
C ILE A 33 8.94 -1.08 -3.21
N LEU A 34 8.42 -0.98 -4.44
CA LEU A 34 8.52 -2.06 -5.43
C LEU A 34 9.98 -2.44 -5.73
N TYR A 35 10.89 -1.47 -5.87
CA TYR A 35 12.31 -1.74 -6.07
C TYR A 35 12.93 -2.42 -4.84
N LYS A 36 12.59 -2.01 -3.62
CA LYS A 36 13.07 -2.70 -2.41
C LYS A 36 12.62 -4.15 -2.33
N LEU A 37 11.39 -4.43 -2.74
CA LEU A 37 10.88 -5.80 -2.80
C LEU A 37 11.59 -6.60 -3.90
N LYS A 38 11.78 -6.02 -5.10
CA LYS A 38 12.50 -6.65 -6.23
C LYS A 38 13.99 -6.88 -5.98
N LEU A 39 14.66 -6.02 -5.21
CA LEU A 39 16.07 -6.20 -4.86
C LEU A 39 16.26 -7.22 -3.74
N GLY A 40 15.18 -7.67 -3.10
CA GLY A 40 15.14 -8.78 -2.15
C GLY A 40 14.60 -10.10 -2.71
N GLU A 41 13.99 -10.12 -3.92
CA GLU A 41 13.33 -11.29 -4.54
C GLU A 41 13.22 -11.25 -6.07
N ILE A 42 13.15 -12.42 -6.71
CA ILE A 42 12.77 -12.60 -8.12
C ILE A 42 11.26 -12.36 -8.26
N VAL A 43 10.86 -11.09 -8.36
CA VAL A 43 9.50 -10.76 -8.80
C VAL A 43 9.49 -10.93 -10.32
N THR A 44 8.81 -11.97 -10.82
CA THR A 44 8.44 -12.03 -12.25
C THR A 44 7.53 -10.86 -12.54
N THR A 45 8.11 -9.77 -13.04
CA THR A 45 7.35 -8.67 -13.58
C THR A 45 6.74 -9.15 -14.88
N ILE A 46 5.41 -9.23 -14.95
CA ILE A 46 4.76 -9.01 -16.24
C ILE A 46 5.15 -7.58 -16.62
N PRO A 47 5.78 -7.35 -17.79
CA PRO A 47 6.11 -6.01 -18.24
C PRO A 47 4.82 -5.21 -18.18
N THR A 48 4.82 -4.13 -17.41
CA THR A 48 3.71 -3.20 -17.40
C THR A 48 3.42 -2.82 -18.84
N ILE A 49 2.16 -2.94 -19.29
CA ILE A 49 1.67 -1.93 -20.22
C ILE A 49 1.93 -0.62 -19.49
N GLY A 50 2.95 0.09 -19.96
CA GLY A 50 3.71 1.05 -19.19
C GLY A 50 2.84 2.16 -18.64
N PHE A 51 2.62 2.15 -17.34
CA PHE A 51 2.20 3.35 -16.62
C PHE A 51 3.06 3.50 -15.36
N ASN A 52 4.34 3.85 -15.55
CA ASN A 52 5.07 4.60 -14.52
C ASN A 52 4.62 6.06 -14.63
N VAL A 53 3.33 6.32 -14.35
CA VAL A 53 2.68 7.58 -14.71
C VAL A 53 2.25 8.30 -13.44
N GLU A 54 3.04 9.30 -13.11
CA GLU A 54 2.93 10.21 -11.99
C GLU A 54 2.04 11.41 -12.37
N THR A 55 0.83 11.18 -12.92
CA THR A 55 -0.06 12.29 -13.32
C THR A 55 -1.53 12.02 -13.03
N ASP A 56 -2.25 13.08 -12.64
CA ASP A 56 -3.68 13.05 -12.28
C ASP A 56 -4.62 12.53 -13.37
N LYS A 57 -4.17 12.60 -14.64
CA LYS A 57 -4.97 12.26 -15.82
C LYS A 57 -5.31 10.78 -15.95
N ILE A 58 -4.70 9.90 -15.14
CA ILE A 58 -4.86 8.45 -15.24
C ILE A 58 -5.49 7.78 -14.03
N ARG A 59 -5.84 8.52 -12.97
CA ARG A 59 -6.56 7.97 -11.80
C ARG A 59 -7.83 7.19 -12.19
N PRO A 60 -8.61 7.60 -13.22
CA PRO A 60 -9.75 6.80 -13.69
C PRO A 60 -9.39 5.39 -14.15
N LEU A 61 -8.15 5.16 -14.61
CA LEU A 61 -7.70 3.84 -15.07
C LEU A 61 -7.49 2.85 -13.92
N TRP A 62 -7.39 3.31 -12.67
CA TRP A 62 -7.22 2.44 -11.52
C TRP A 62 -8.38 1.43 -11.40
N ARG A 63 -9.59 1.84 -11.81
CA ARG A 63 -10.79 1.00 -11.82
C ARG A 63 -10.62 -0.30 -12.61
N HIS A 64 -9.83 -0.30 -13.68
CA HIS A 64 -9.55 -1.51 -14.46
C HIS A 64 -8.76 -2.57 -13.67
N TYR A 65 -8.12 -2.18 -12.57
CA TYR A 65 -7.34 -3.08 -11.73
C TYR A 65 -8.08 -3.53 -10.46
N PHE A 66 -9.25 -2.96 -10.15
CA PHE A 66 -9.98 -3.28 -8.92
C PHE A 66 -10.53 -4.71 -8.91
N GLN A 67 -10.98 -5.19 -10.05
CA GLN A 67 -11.52 -6.55 -10.18
C GLN A 67 -10.53 -7.59 -9.66
N ASN A 68 -11.06 -8.48 -8.80
CA ASN A 68 -10.35 -9.56 -8.14
C ASN A 68 -9.19 -9.12 -7.23
N THR A 69 -9.12 -7.84 -6.81
CA THR A 69 -8.11 -7.38 -5.86
C THR A 69 -8.47 -7.81 -4.45
N GLN A 70 -7.64 -8.67 -3.83
CA GLN A 70 -7.85 -9.10 -2.45
C GLN A 70 -7.16 -8.17 -1.44
N GLY A 71 -6.06 -7.51 -1.83
CA GLY A 71 -5.31 -6.60 -0.98
C GLY A 71 -5.07 -5.25 -1.63
N LEU A 72 -5.31 -4.17 -0.90
CA LEU A 72 -5.04 -2.80 -1.29
C LEU A 72 -3.92 -2.23 -0.42
N ILE A 73 -2.80 -1.87 -1.02
CA ILE A 73 -1.72 -1.11 -0.38
C ILE A 73 -1.85 0.36 -0.80
N PHE A 74 -2.15 1.24 0.15
CA PHE A 74 -2.22 2.68 -0.07
C PHE A 74 -1.01 3.37 0.53
N VAL A 75 -0.20 4.02 -0.30
CA VAL A 75 1.06 4.67 0.13
C VAL A 75 0.84 6.17 0.26
N VAL A 76 1.16 6.71 1.43
CA VAL A 76 1.03 8.15 1.74
C VAL A 76 2.40 8.74 2.05
N ASP A 77 2.71 9.88 1.45
CA ASP A 77 3.84 10.70 1.86
C ASP A 77 3.52 11.39 3.19
N SER A 78 4.14 10.95 4.27
CA SER A 78 3.89 11.54 5.60
C SER A 78 4.45 12.96 5.71
N ASN A 79 5.40 13.35 4.87
CA ASN A 79 6.02 14.68 4.91
C ASN A 79 5.30 15.70 4.02
N ASP A 80 4.38 15.26 3.17
CA ASP A 80 3.56 16.12 2.31
C ASP A 80 2.24 16.48 2.98
N ARG A 81 2.30 17.44 3.91
CA ARG A 81 1.15 17.85 4.72
C ARG A 81 0.02 18.48 3.90
N GLU A 82 0.36 19.11 2.79
CA GLU A 82 -0.58 19.83 1.92
C GLU A 82 -1.46 18.85 1.12
N ARG A 83 -0.88 17.73 0.64
CA ARG A 83 -1.61 16.74 -0.18
C ARG A 83 -2.16 15.55 0.61
N VAL A 84 -2.14 15.60 1.94
CA VAL A 84 -2.79 14.55 2.76
C VAL A 84 -4.32 14.58 2.61
N ALA A 85 -4.92 15.77 2.48
CA ALA A 85 -6.36 15.89 2.22
C ALA A 85 -6.73 15.23 0.88
N GLU A 86 -5.96 15.52 -0.16
CA GLU A 86 -6.12 14.88 -1.47
C GLU A 86 -5.93 13.36 -1.41
N SER A 87 -4.92 12.88 -0.67
CA SER A 87 -4.70 11.45 -0.45
C SER A 87 -5.90 10.80 0.24
N SER A 88 -6.51 11.48 1.21
CA SER A 88 -7.72 11.05 1.90
C SER A 88 -8.89 10.94 0.92
N GLU A 89 -9.13 11.97 0.11
CA GLU A 89 -10.19 11.96 -0.91
C GLU A 89 -10.05 10.80 -1.91
N GLU A 90 -8.83 10.56 -2.42
CA GLU A 90 -8.58 9.44 -3.33
C GLU A 90 -8.79 8.08 -2.66
N LEU A 91 -8.32 7.91 -1.41
CA LEU A 91 -8.58 6.69 -0.66
C LEU A 91 -10.09 6.49 -0.48
N GLN A 92 -10.83 7.52 -0.07
CA GLN A 92 -12.28 7.41 0.13
C GLN A 92 -13.00 7.05 -1.18
N LYS A 93 -12.63 7.67 -2.32
CA LYS A 93 -13.18 7.30 -3.64
C LYS A 93 -12.96 5.81 -3.92
N MET A 94 -11.76 5.29 -3.71
CA MET A 94 -11.48 3.87 -3.91
C MET A 94 -12.28 2.95 -2.97
N LEU A 95 -12.48 3.37 -1.71
CA LEU A 95 -13.22 2.60 -0.72
C LEU A 95 -14.74 2.55 -0.99
N THR A 96 -15.26 3.44 -1.85
CA THR A 96 -16.66 3.40 -2.31
C THR A 96 -16.91 2.43 -3.46
N GLU A 97 -15.87 1.86 -4.05
CA GLU A 97 -15.98 0.98 -5.22
C GLU A 97 -16.28 -0.45 -4.75
N ASP A 98 -17.36 -1.04 -5.28
CA ASP A 98 -17.87 -2.35 -4.86
C ASP A 98 -16.81 -3.45 -5.03
N GLU A 99 -15.99 -3.37 -6.07
CA GLU A 99 -14.90 -4.31 -6.35
C GLU A 99 -13.80 -4.33 -5.28
N LEU A 100 -13.69 -3.27 -4.47
CA LEU A 100 -12.72 -3.15 -3.37
C LEU A 100 -13.34 -3.30 -1.99
N LYS A 101 -14.65 -3.55 -1.90
CA LYS A 101 -15.39 -3.73 -0.65
C LYS A 101 -14.70 -4.72 0.29
N ASP A 102 -14.39 -5.91 -0.22
CA ASP A 102 -13.84 -7.02 0.57
C ASP A 102 -12.30 -7.01 0.63
N ALA A 103 -11.65 -6.08 -0.09
CA ALA A 103 -10.20 -5.97 -0.08
C ALA A 103 -9.66 -5.53 1.30
N VAL A 104 -8.60 -6.20 1.77
CA VAL A 104 -7.86 -5.83 2.98
C VAL A 104 -7.02 -4.59 2.68
N LEU A 105 -7.09 -3.57 3.53
CA LEU A 105 -6.38 -2.30 3.35
C LEU A 105 -5.11 -2.24 4.21
N LEU A 106 -3.94 -2.11 3.59
CA LEU A 106 -2.70 -1.72 4.26
C LEU A 106 -2.35 -0.29 3.85
N VAL A 107 -2.19 0.61 4.81
CA VAL A 107 -1.68 1.96 4.58
C VAL A 107 -0.21 2.02 4.96
N PHE A 108 0.66 2.41 4.03
CA PHE A 108 2.04 2.77 4.37
C PHE A 108 2.12 4.28 4.61
N ALA A 109 2.33 4.66 5.86
CA ALA A 109 2.74 6.01 6.26
C ALA A 109 4.24 6.15 5.95
N ASN A 110 4.57 6.49 4.71
CA ASN A 110 5.93 6.46 4.19
C ASN A 110 6.69 7.77 4.46
N LYS A 111 8.01 7.73 4.35
CA LYS A 111 8.95 8.85 4.58
C LYS A 111 9.02 9.33 6.04
N GLN A 112 8.86 8.40 6.97
CA GLN A 112 8.92 8.66 8.42
C GLN A 112 10.33 9.04 8.92
N ASP A 113 11.34 8.94 8.07
CA ASP A 113 12.70 9.44 8.30
C ASP A 113 12.84 10.97 8.17
N LEU A 114 11.85 11.65 7.58
CA LEU A 114 11.89 13.09 7.36
C LEU A 114 11.43 13.87 8.60
N PRO A 115 12.04 15.03 8.91
CA PRO A 115 11.83 15.74 10.17
C PRO A 115 10.41 16.27 10.38
N ASN A 116 9.66 16.51 9.30
CA ASN A 116 8.30 17.05 9.37
C ASN A 116 7.23 15.99 9.05
N ALA A 117 7.61 14.71 9.01
CA ALA A 117 6.69 13.61 8.77
C ALA A 117 5.56 13.60 9.81
N LEU A 118 4.33 13.48 9.33
CA LEU A 118 3.14 13.29 10.14
C LEU A 118 3.25 11.97 10.90
N PRO A 119 3.03 11.94 12.22
CA PRO A 119 2.99 10.69 12.95
C PRO A 119 1.81 9.84 12.47
N VAL A 120 1.95 8.52 12.63
CA VAL A 120 0.91 7.55 12.22
C VAL A 120 -0.46 7.88 12.80
N SER A 121 -0.53 8.35 14.06
CA SER A 121 -1.78 8.76 14.69
C SER A 121 -2.48 9.89 13.95
N GLU A 122 -1.73 10.94 13.57
CA GLU A 122 -2.29 12.08 12.84
C GLU A 122 -2.71 11.69 11.42
N LEU A 123 -1.95 10.83 10.74
CA LEU A 123 -2.36 10.28 9.44
C LEU A 123 -3.62 9.40 9.55
N THR A 124 -3.74 8.62 10.62
CA THR A 124 -4.92 7.77 10.87
C THR A 124 -6.19 8.63 10.98
N GLU A 125 -6.10 9.76 11.66
CA GLU A 125 -7.19 10.73 11.79
C GLU A 125 -7.50 11.42 10.46
N LYS A 126 -6.48 11.98 9.79
CA LYS A 126 -6.66 12.73 8.53
C LYS A 126 -7.21 11.86 7.38
N LEU A 127 -6.85 10.58 7.35
CA LEU A 127 -7.36 9.61 6.36
C LEU A 127 -8.72 9.03 6.74
N GLY A 128 -9.24 9.32 7.94
CA GLY A 128 -10.53 8.83 8.42
C GLY A 128 -10.57 7.31 8.66
N LEU A 129 -9.42 6.66 8.91
CA LEU A 129 -9.35 5.19 9.00
C LEU A 129 -10.20 4.63 10.14
N GLN A 130 -10.36 5.38 11.23
CA GLN A 130 -11.19 4.98 12.36
C GLN A 130 -12.68 4.82 12.01
N ALA A 131 -13.15 5.47 10.95
CA ALA A 131 -14.53 5.35 10.49
C ALA A 131 -14.80 4.04 9.72
N LEU A 132 -13.74 3.33 9.29
CA LEU A 132 -13.82 2.12 8.47
C LEU A 132 -14.18 0.87 9.29
N ARG A 133 -15.32 0.87 9.97
CA ARG A 133 -15.74 -0.20 10.90
C ARG A 133 -15.90 -1.59 10.26
N ASN A 134 -16.25 -1.63 8.98
CA ASN A 134 -16.54 -2.87 8.25
C ASN A 134 -15.40 -3.29 7.29
N LYS A 135 -14.21 -2.69 7.42
CA LYS A 135 -13.05 -3.01 6.59
C LYS A 135 -11.90 -3.46 7.47
N ASN A 136 -11.23 -4.53 7.06
CA ASN A 136 -9.99 -4.94 7.71
C ASN A 136 -8.85 -4.02 7.23
N TRP A 137 -8.27 -3.25 8.13
CA TRP A 137 -7.22 -2.29 7.80
C TRP A 137 -6.09 -2.24 8.83
N HIS A 138 -4.91 -1.82 8.37
CA HIS A 138 -3.76 -1.49 9.22
C HIS A 138 -2.97 -0.33 8.61
N ILE A 139 -2.29 0.43 9.46
CA ILE A 139 -1.38 1.49 9.05
C ILE A 139 0.01 1.22 9.63
N GLN A 140 1.02 1.31 8.78
CA GLN A 140 2.39 0.97 9.12
C GLN A 140 3.33 2.15 8.84
N SER A 141 4.00 2.62 9.88
CA SER A 141 5.14 3.55 9.75
C SER A 141 6.23 2.92 8.89
N THR A 142 6.69 3.64 7.88
CA THR A 142 7.58 3.11 6.84
C THR A 142 8.61 4.13 6.39
N CYS A 143 9.83 3.67 6.11
CA CYS A 143 10.81 4.38 5.32
C CYS A 143 11.22 3.50 4.13
N ALA A 144 10.66 3.76 2.95
CA ALA A 144 10.91 2.93 1.77
C ALA A 144 12.39 2.89 1.34
N THR A 145 13.15 3.97 1.54
CA THR A 145 14.58 4.01 1.16
C THR A 145 15.45 3.13 2.07
N GLN A 146 15.11 3.07 3.36
CA GLN A 146 15.80 2.23 4.35
C GLN A 146 15.22 0.80 4.41
N GLY A 147 13.95 0.62 4.04
CA GLY A 147 13.22 -0.64 4.09
C GLY A 147 12.54 -0.93 5.43
N SER A 148 12.65 -0.04 6.42
CA SER A 148 11.99 -0.20 7.73
C SER A 148 10.47 -0.11 7.59
N GLY A 149 9.74 -0.94 8.34
CA GLY A 149 8.29 -1.02 8.32
C GLY A 149 7.70 -1.84 7.17
N LEU A 150 8.46 -2.12 6.10
CA LEU A 150 7.94 -2.88 4.96
C LEU A 150 7.61 -4.33 5.32
N TYR A 151 8.50 -4.99 6.07
CA TYR A 151 8.30 -6.37 6.49
C TYR A 151 7.08 -6.49 7.40
N GLU A 152 6.96 -5.62 8.40
CA GLU A 152 5.89 -5.63 9.39
C GLU A 152 4.52 -5.41 8.73
N GLY A 153 4.43 -4.43 7.82
CA GLY A 153 3.19 -4.16 7.08
C GLY A 153 2.79 -5.31 6.15
N LEU A 154 3.75 -5.88 5.42
CA LEU A 154 3.47 -7.00 4.52
C LEU A 154 3.18 -8.30 5.27
N ASN A 155 3.83 -8.55 6.41
CA ASN A 155 3.49 -9.68 7.28
C ASN A 155 2.04 -9.55 7.79
N TRP A 156 1.66 -8.37 8.29
CA TRP A 156 0.28 -8.13 8.70
C TRP A 156 -0.71 -8.37 7.56
N LEU A 157 -0.42 -7.84 6.36
CA LEU A 157 -1.27 -8.04 5.18
C LEU A 157 -1.40 -9.52 4.83
N SER A 158 -0.31 -10.29 4.95
CA SER A 158 -0.31 -11.75 4.75
C SER A 158 -1.26 -12.46 5.70
N GLU A 159 -1.16 -12.14 6.99
CA GLU A 159 -1.98 -12.76 8.03
C GLU A 159 -3.46 -12.38 7.86
N ALA A 160 -3.73 -11.14 7.48
CA ALA A 160 -5.09 -10.66 7.23
C ALA A 160 -5.73 -11.35 6.02
N LEU A 161 -4.96 -11.57 4.94
CA LEU A 161 -5.44 -12.22 3.72
C LEU A 161 -5.61 -13.73 3.83
N THR A 162 -4.90 -14.37 4.77
CA THR A 162 -4.99 -15.83 5.00
C THR A 162 -6.07 -16.22 6.00
N LYS A 163 -6.56 -15.27 6.80
CA LYS A 163 -7.68 -15.47 7.74
C LYS A 163 -9.06 -15.32 7.09
N ASN A 164 -9.12 -14.84 5.84
CA ASN A 164 -10.34 -14.63 5.06
C ASN A 164 -10.57 -15.73 4.01
#